data_AF-A0A7Z9ZFW9-F1
#
_entry.id   AF-A0A7Z9ZFW9-F1
#
_cell.length_a   1.000
_cell.length_b   1.000
_cell.length_c   1.000
_cell.angle_alpha   90.00
_cell.angle_beta   90.00
_cell.angle_gamma   90.00
#
_symmetry.space_group_name_H-M   'P 1'
#
loop_
_entity.id
_entity.type
_entity.pdbx_description
1 polymer ?
#
loop_
_entity_poly.entity_id
_entity_poly.type
_entity_poly.pdbx_seq_one_letter_code
_entity_poly.pdbx_strand_id
1 'polypeptide(L)' 'MARPRSPSPPAKQQKLIEVAQTYLQEHELFDVPWRIDVVAVEMDVHGKLEQRVNLIKNAVTAF' A
#
# COMPACT_ATOMS: atom_id res chain seq x y z
N MET A 1 11.38 -14.36 -15.59
CA MET A 1 11.47 -12.88 -15.67
C MET A 1 10.52 -12.28 -14.64
N ALA A 2 10.98 -11.39 -13.75
CA ALA A 2 10.09 -10.69 -12.82
C ALA A 2 9.30 -9.62 -13.57
N ARG A 3 7.98 -9.67 -13.52
CA ARG A 3 7.09 -8.70 -14.17
C ARG A 3 7.30 -7.31 -13.51
N PRO A 4 7.52 -6.24 -14.27
CA PRO A 4 7.61 -4.90 -13.70
C PRO A 4 6.27 -4.55 -13.08
N ARG A 5 6.29 -4.12 -11.82
CA ARG A 5 5.07 -3.73 -11.12
C ARG A 5 4.70 -2.33 -11.59
N SER A 6 3.53 -2.17 -12.18
CA SER A 6 3.03 -0.87 -12.58
C SER A 6 2.86 0.03 -11.35
N PRO A 7 3.37 1.27 -11.34
CA PRO A 7 3.09 2.21 -10.26
C PRO A 7 1.58 2.45 -10.17
N SER A 8 1.05 2.53 -8.95
CA SER A 8 -0.35 2.89 -8.74
C SER A 8 -0.62 4.30 -9.28
N PRO A 9 -1.81 4.58 -9.88
CA PRO A 9 -2.14 5.92 -10.37
C PRO A 9 -1.98 6.99 -9.28
N PRO A 10 -1.52 8.22 -9.62
CA PRO A 10 -1.25 9.29 -8.64
C PRO A 10 -2.42 9.56 -7.68
N ALA A 11 -3.66 9.53 -8.19
CA ALA A 11 -4.87 9.73 -7.40
C ALA A 11 -5.04 8.68 -6.27
N LYS A 12 -4.65 7.42 -6.51
CA LYS A 12 -4.71 6.37 -5.48
C LYS A 12 -3.68 6.60 -4.39
N GLN A 13 -2.48 7.07 -4.75
CA GLN A 13 -1.44 7.38 -3.76
C GLN A 13 -1.85 8.55 -2.87
N GLN A 14 -2.39 9.61 -3.46
CA GLN A 14 -2.91 10.77 -2.73
C GLN A 14 -3.98 10.38 -1.72
N LYS A 15 -4.96 9.56 -2.14
CA LYS A 15 -6.02 9.12 -1.23
C LYS A 15 -5.49 8.26 -0.08
N LEU A 16 -4.51 7.39 -0.36
CA LEU A 16 -3.88 6.57 0.69
C LEU A 16 -3.12 7.44 1.71
N ILE A 17 -2.46 8.51 1.28
CA ILE A 17 -1.82 9.48 2.17
C ILE A 17 -2.88 10.22 3.01
N GLU A 18 -3.94 10.72 2.38
CA GLU A 18 -5.03 11.44 3.05
C GLU A 18 -5.64 10.59 4.18
N VAL A 19 -5.99 9.33 3.88
CA VAL A 19 -6.56 8.42 4.88
C VAL A 19 -5.58 8.14 6.02
N ALA A 20 -4.29 7.95 5.72
CA ALA A 20 -3.28 7.75 6.75
C ALA A 20 -3.15 8.99 7.66
N GLN A 21 -3.17 10.20 7.07
CA GLN A 21 -3.12 11.45 7.82
C GLN A 21 -4.36 11.66 8.69
N THR A 22 -5.56 11.38 8.18
CA THR A 22 -6.80 11.42 8.97
C THR A 22 -6.70 10.50 10.18
N TYR A 23 -6.27 9.25 9.98
CA TYR A 23 -6.09 8.31 11.09
C TYR A 23 -5.08 8.82 12.12
N LEU A 24 -3.91 9.30 11.70
CA LEU A 24 -2.91 9.83 12.61
C LEU A 24 -3.44 11.03 13.41
N GLN A 25 -4.21 11.92 12.77
CA GLN A 25 -4.83 13.07 13.42
C GLN A 25 -5.90 12.65 14.44
N GLU A 26 -6.81 11.74 14.07
CA GLU A 26 -7.87 11.23 14.96
C GLU A 26 -7.32 10.50 16.19
N HIS A 27 -6.11 9.98 16.10
CA HIS A 27 -5.42 9.28 17.17
C HIS A 27 -4.30 10.10 17.86
N GLU A 28 -4.19 11.40 17.55
CA GLU A 28 -3.18 12.31 18.14
C GLU A 28 -1.71 11.84 17.94
N LEU A 29 -1.43 11.13 16.84
CA LEU A 29 -0.12 10.56 16.51
C LEU A 29 0.69 11.50 15.60
N PHE A 30 1.17 12.61 16.16
CA PHE A 30 1.80 13.69 15.38
C PHE A 30 3.27 13.46 15.00
N ASP A 31 4.02 12.71 15.82
CA ASP A 31 5.47 12.54 15.67
C ASP A 31 5.89 11.06 15.61
N VAL A 32 5.03 10.24 15.01
CA VAL A 32 5.27 8.80 14.87
C VAL A 32 5.67 8.50 13.43
N PRO A 33 6.80 7.79 13.20
CA PRO A 33 7.16 7.38 11.86
C PRO A 33 6.12 6.39 11.31
N TRP A 34 5.63 6.66 10.10
CA TRP A 34 4.66 5.80 9.41
C TRP A 34 5.09 5.58 7.96
N ARG A 35 4.58 4.51 7.35
CA ARG A 35 4.79 4.19 5.94
C ARG A 35 3.60 3.44 5.36
N ILE A 36 3.46 3.46 4.05
CA ILE A 36 2.45 2.68 3.33
C ILE A 36 3.13 1.49 2.65
N ASP A 37 2.81 0.30 3.11
CA ASP A 37 3.21 -0.95 2.45
C ASP A 37 2.02 -1.53 1.67
N VAL A 38 2.28 -2.24 0.56
CA VAL A 38 1.23 -2.94 -0.19
C VAL A 38 1.54 -4.42 -0.22
N VAL A 39 0.60 -5.24 0.25
CA VAL A 39 0.63 -6.69 0.08
C VAL A 39 -0.07 -7.04 -1.23
N ALA A 40 0.68 -7.54 -2.20
CA ALA A 40 0.12 -8.12 -3.40
C ALA A 40 -0.20 -9.60 -3.14
N VAL A 41 -1.47 -9.97 -3.32
CA VAL A 41 -1.95 -11.35 -3.26
C VAL A 41 -2.35 -11.78 -4.66
N GLU A 42 -1.92 -12.96 -5.05
CA GLU A 42 -2.37 -13.62 -6.28
C GLU A 42 -3.50 -14.58 -5.91
N MET A 43 -4.58 -14.58 -6.67
CA MET A 43 -5.73 -15.45 -6.47
C MET A 43 -5.97 -16.24 -7.74
N ASP A 44 -6.38 -17.50 -7.60
CA ASP A 44 -6.79 -18.32 -8.72
C ASP A 44 -8.15 -17.85 -9.25
N VAL A 45 -8.60 -18.43 -10.37
CA VAL A 45 -9.88 -18.09 -11.00
C VAL A 45 -11.11 -18.39 -10.12
N HIS A 46 -10.93 -19.16 -9.04
CA HIS A 46 -11.96 -19.48 -8.06
C HIS A 46 -11.88 -18.56 -6.82
N GLY A 47 -10.99 -17.57 -6.82
CA GLY A 47 -10.79 -16.64 -5.71
C GLY A 47 -10.01 -17.23 -4.53
N LYS A 48 -9.42 -18.43 -4.68
CA LYS A 48 -8.55 -19.01 -3.68
C LYS A 48 -7.18 -18.36 -3.78
N LEU A 49 -6.62 -18.01 -2.62
CA LEU A 49 -5.29 -17.42 -2.54
C LEU A 49 -4.26 -18.40 -3.12
N GLU A 50 -3.58 -18.02 -4.20
CA GLU A 50 -2.42 -18.76 -4.68
C GLU A 50 -1.26 -18.53 -3.70
N GLN A 51 -0.29 -19.45 -3.63
CA GLN A 51 0.76 -19.46 -2.61
C GLN A 51 1.69 -18.22 -2.61
N ARG A 52 1.42 -17.22 -3.45
CA ARG A 52 2.25 -16.04 -3.65
C ARG A 52 1.65 -14.81 -2.97
N VAL A 53 2.25 -14.46 -1.85
CA VAL A 53 2.06 -13.18 -1.16
C VAL A 53 3.36 -12.38 -1.29
N ASN A 54 3.28 -11.15 -1.79
CA ASN A 54 4.44 -10.27 -1.91
C ASN A 54 4.21 -8.96 -1.15
N LEU A 55 5.03 -8.72 -0.12
CA LEU A 55 5.02 -7.46 0.62
C LEU A 55 5.91 -6.43 -0.08
N ILE A 56 5.32 -5.32 -0.47
CA ILE A 56 6.05 -4.23 -1.13
C ILE A 56 6.07 -3.05 -0.20
N LYS A 57 7.25 -2.88 0.39
CA LYS A 57 7.52 -1.84 1.38
C LYS A 57 7.66 -0.48 0.71
N ASN A 58 7.25 0.58 1.41
CA ASN A 58 7.33 1.95 0.91
C ASN A 58 6.68 2.09 -0.47
N ALA A 59 5.48 1.54 -0.63
CA ALA A 59 4.76 1.54 -1.90
C ALA A 59 4.34 2.95 -2.36
N VAL A 60 4.39 3.92 -1.44
CA VAL A 60 4.23 5.34 -1.70
C VAL A 60 5.48 6.05 -1.18
N THR A 61 6.24 6.64 -2.09
CA THR A 61 7.44 7.45 -1.80
C THR A 61 7.23 8.82 -2.40
N ALA A 62 6.66 9.74 -1.63
CA ALA A 62 6.55 11.13 -2.01
C ALA A 62 6.48 11.96 -0.73
N PHE A 63 7.60 12.53 -0.33
CA PHE A 63 7.67 13.79 0.41
C PHE A 63 8.85 14.56 -0.14
#